data_AF-A0A7G1IJJ1-F1
#
_entry.id   AF-A0A7G1IJJ1-F1
#
_cell.length_a   1.000
_cell.length_b   1.000
_cell.length_c   1.000
_cell.angle_alpha   90.00
_cell.angle_beta   90.00
_cell.angle_gamma   90.00
#
_symmetry.space_group_name_H-M   'P 1'
#
loop_
_entity.id
_entity.type
_entity.pdbx_description
1 polymer ?
#
loop_
_entity_poly.entity_id
_entity_poly.type
_entity_poly.pdbx_seq_one_letter_code
_entity_poly.pdbx_strand_id
1 'polypeptide(L)'
;MALAGADPEACADALIGLAADALGVGRFAVSATLLTRADTVLDAAGLPADVANRLAVRRGWVAAELAMFSGEAATAVDCAQQAVESARAGGSARHQVKSEVVLAAALCSAGAAERARDVGAEALVTTGRLGLIPLRWALACLLIDIGSVTFSTRQLREIRDICADQVRRAGGTWRPA
;
A
#
# COMPACT_ATOMS: atom_id res chain seq x y z
N MET A 1 -12.23 -13.57 -14.95
CA MET A 1 -13.56 -12.96 -14.70
C MET A 1 -14.72 -13.96 -14.63
N ALA A 2 -14.59 -15.21 -15.10
CA ALA A 2 -15.71 -16.17 -15.15
C ALA A 2 -16.08 -16.87 -13.81
N LEU A 3 -15.34 -16.65 -12.72
CA LEU A 3 -15.54 -17.36 -11.44
C LEU A 3 -16.02 -16.49 -10.28
N ALA A 4 -16.13 -15.16 -10.44
CA ALA A 4 -16.58 -14.27 -9.36
C ALA A 4 -18.10 -14.36 -9.09
N GLY A 5 -18.86 -15.06 -9.94
CA GLY A 5 -20.33 -15.06 -9.86
C GLY A 5 -20.92 -13.65 -9.99
N ALA A 6 -22.19 -13.51 -9.62
CA ALA A 6 -22.85 -12.21 -9.50
C ALA A 6 -22.57 -11.52 -8.14
N ASP A 7 -21.60 -12.02 -7.36
CA ASP A 7 -21.29 -11.48 -6.05
C ASP A 7 -20.49 -10.17 -6.17
N PRO A 8 -21.05 -9.03 -5.72
CA PRO A 8 -20.40 -7.74 -5.88
C PRO A 8 -19.09 -7.63 -5.08
N GLU A 9 -18.98 -8.27 -3.91
CA GLU A 9 -17.76 -8.28 -3.10
C GLU A 9 -16.61 -8.98 -3.86
N ALA A 10 -16.83 -10.21 -4.30
CA ALA A 10 -15.83 -10.98 -5.05
C ALA A 10 -15.44 -10.32 -6.37
N CYS A 11 -16.42 -9.72 -7.07
CA CYS A 11 -16.16 -9.01 -8.32
C CYS A 11 -15.28 -7.78 -8.10
N ALA A 12 -15.60 -6.94 -7.10
CA ALA A 12 -14.81 -5.76 -6.76
C ALA A 12 -13.40 -6.13 -6.29
N ASP A 13 -13.24 -7.11 -5.39
CA ASP A 13 -11.92 -7.55 -4.92
C ASP A 13 -11.06 -8.09 -6.08
N ALA A 14 -11.65 -8.86 -7.00
CA ALA A 14 -10.95 -9.37 -8.17
C ALA A 14 -10.51 -8.25 -9.14
N LEU A 15 -11.36 -7.24 -9.36
CA LEU A 15 -11.01 -6.09 -10.20
C LEU A 15 -9.88 -5.27 -9.59
N ILE A 16 -9.92 -5.04 -8.27
CA ILE A 16 -8.85 -4.33 -7.53
C ILE A 16 -7.54 -5.13 -7.59
N GLY A 17 -7.60 -6.45 -7.41
CA GLY A 17 -6.42 -7.33 -7.53
C GLY A 17 -5.80 -7.28 -8.93
N LEU A 18 -6.61 -7.38 -9.98
CA LEU A 18 -6.14 -7.26 -11.36
C LEU A 18 -5.58 -5.85 -11.66
N ALA A 19 -6.14 -4.80 -11.05
CA ALA A 19 -5.62 -3.44 -11.17
C ALA A 19 -4.23 -3.31 -10.53
N ALA A 20 -4.02 -3.94 -9.37
CA ALA A 20 -2.73 -4.00 -8.69
C ALA A 20 -1.68 -4.78 -9.52
N ASP A 21 -2.06 -5.93 -10.09
CA ASP A 21 -1.18 -6.71 -10.96
C ASP A 21 -0.78 -5.91 -12.22
N ALA A 22 -1.75 -5.25 -12.86
CA ALA A 22 -1.51 -4.40 -14.01
C ALA A 22 -0.57 -3.24 -13.68
N LEU A 23 -0.74 -2.61 -12.51
CA LEU A 23 0.15 -1.57 -12.01
C LEU A 23 1.57 -2.10 -11.79
N GLY A 24 1.71 -3.27 -11.16
CA GLY A 24 3.01 -3.89 -10.87
C GLY A 24 3.84 -4.23 -12.12
N VAL A 25 3.21 -4.37 -13.28
CA VAL A 25 3.87 -4.58 -14.58
C VAL A 25 3.88 -3.33 -15.49
N GLY A 26 3.55 -2.16 -14.93
CA GLY A 26 3.62 -0.87 -15.65
C GLY A 26 2.46 -0.59 -16.62
N ARG A 27 1.36 -1.34 -16.55
CA ARG A 27 0.16 -1.14 -17.40
C ARG A 27 -0.82 -0.17 -16.75
N PHE A 28 -0.39 1.08 -16.55
CA PHE A 28 -1.13 2.09 -15.78
C PHE A 28 -2.54 2.37 -16.30
N ALA A 29 -2.72 2.51 -17.62
CA ALA A 29 -4.05 2.71 -18.22
C ALA A 29 -5.01 1.53 -17.97
N VAL A 30 -4.49 0.30 -17.93
CA VAL A 30 -5.27 -0.90 -17.60
C VAL A 30 -5.66 -0.88 -16.13
N SER A 31 -4.71 -0.54 -15.25
CA SER A 31 -4.97 -0.38 -13.82
C SER A 31 -6.08 0.65 -13.57
N ALA A 32 -5.98 1.85 -14.16
CA ALA A 32 -6.99 2.90 -14.07
C ALA A 32 -8.38 2.41 -14.50
N THR A 33 -8.46 1.76 -15.66
CA THR A 33 -9.73 1.22 -16.19
C THR A 33 -10.34 0.19 -15.26
N LEU A 34 -9.52 -0.69 -14.67
CA LEU A 34 -9.99 -1.71 -13.74
C LEU A 34 -10.47 -1.10 -12.42
N LEU A 35 -9.83 -0.03 -11.92
CA LEU A 35 -10.30 0.72 -10.75
C LEU A 35 -11.66 1.38 -11.01
N THR A 36 -11.84 2.06 -12.15
CA THR A 36 -13.15 2.66 -12.50
C THR A 36 -14.25 1.60 -12.55
N ARG A 37 -13.95 0.40 -13.05
CA ARG A 37 -14.91 -0.72 -13.06
C ARG A 37 -15.19 -1.25 -11.66
N ALA A 38 -14.19 -1.32 -10.78
CA ALA A 38 -14.39 -1.70 -9.39
C ALA A 38 -15.29 -0.68 -8.67
N ASP A 39 -15.06 0.62 -8.89
CA ASP A 39 -15.89 1.70 -8.34
C ASP A 39 -17.35 1.55 -8.77
N THR A 40 -17.60 1.27 -10.05
CA THR A 40 -18.98 1.03 -10.55
C THR A 40 -19.66 -0.14 -9.84
N VAL A 41 -18.92 -1.21 -9.52
CA VAL A 41 -19.47 -2.37 -8.78
C VAL A 41 -19.75 -2.00 -7.34
N LEU A 42 -18.84 -1.26 -6.69
CA LEU A 42 -18.99 -0.83 -5.30
C LEU A 42 -20.16 0.14 -5.13
N ASP A 43 -20.31 1.12 -6.02
CA ASP A 43 -21.38 2.12 -5.97
C ASP A 43 -22.78 1.49 -6.16
N ALA A 44 -22.86 0.45 -6.98
CA ALA A 44 -24.10 -0.28 -7.21
C ALA A 44 -24.45 -1.26 -6.07
N ALA A 45 -23.49 -1.59 -5.21
CA ALA A 45 -23.64 -2.63 -4.21
C ALA A 45 -23.89 -2.05 -2.81
N GLY A 46 -25.01 -2.44 -2.19
CA GLY A 46 -25.29 -2.17 -0.78
C GLY A 46 -24.52 -3.11 0.16
N LEU A 47 -23.19 -3.12 0.08
CA LEU A 47 -22.34 -4.03 0.86
C LEU A 47 -22.37 -3.71 2.36
N PRO A 48 -22.20 -4.72 3.24
CA PRO A 48 -21.95 -4.50 4.66
C PRO A 48 -20.77 -3.54 4.87
N ALA A 49 -20.87 -2.68 5.90
CA ALA A 49 -19.92 -1.60 6.12
C ALA A 49 -18.47 -2.11 6.31
N ASP A 50 -18.27 -3.25 6.97
CA ASP A 50 -16.96 -3.87 7.18
C ASP A 50 -16.33 -4.35 5.85
N VAL A 51 -17.14 -4.96 4.98
CA VAL A 51 -16.74 -5.39 3.64
C VAL A 51 -16.40 -4.18 2.77
N ALA A 52 -17.28 -3.18 2.75
CA ALA A 52 -17.09 -1.94 2.00
C ALA A 52 -15.80 -1.22 2.43
N ASN A 53 -15.56 -1.10 3.73
CA ASN A 53 -14.34 -0.51 4.28
C ASN A 53 -13.09 -1.28 3.83
N ARG A 54 -13.13 -2.62 3.88
CA ARG A 54 -12.00 -3.46 3.45
C ARG A 54 -11.65 -3.25 1.98
N LEU A 55 -12.66 -3.18 1.11
CA LEU A 55 -12.48 -2.97 -0.33
C LEU A 55 -12.01 -1.53 -0.61
N ALA A 56 -12.57 -0.53 0.07
CA ALA A 56 -12.16 0.86 -0.02
C ALA A 56 -10.68 1.06 0.33
N VAL A 57 -10.19 0.42 1.39
CA VAL A 57 -8.76 0.43 1.78
C VAL A 57 -7.89 -0.10 0.64
N ARG A 58 -8.21 -1.28 0.10
CA ARG A 58 -7.42 -1.91 -0.97
C ARG A 58 -7.43 -1.08 -2.25
N ARG A 59 -8.61 -0.59 -2.63
CA ARG A 59 -8.81 0.31 -3.76
C ARG A 59 -7.99 1.59 -3.61
N GLY A 60 -8.00 2.19 -2.42
CA GLY A 60 -7.21 3.37 -2.08
C GLY A 60 -5.70 3.16 -2.23
N TRP A 61 -5.16 2.00 -1.84
CA TRP A 61 -3.75 1.68 -2.04
C TRP A 61 -3.36 1.66 -3.51
N VAL A 62 -4.13 0.96 -4.35
CA VAL A 62 -3.82 0.86 -5.79
C VAL A 62 -3.97 2.22 -6.47
N ALA A 63 -4.99 3.01 -6.09
CA ALA A 63 -5.17 4.36 -6.61
C ALA A 63 -4.02 5.30 -6.22
N ALA A 64 -3.56 5.24 -4.96
CA ALA A 64 -2.43 6.03 -4.50
C ALA A 64 -1.15 5.67 -5.27
N GLU A 65 -0.83 4.38 -5.39
CA GLU A 65 0.33 3.91 -6.16
C GLU A 65 0.22 4.31 -7.64
N LEU A 66 -0.97 4.20 -8.25
CA LEU A 66 -1.18 4.60 -9.63
C LEU A 66 -0.92 6.10 -9.84
N ALA A 67 -1.41 6.93 -8.92
CA ALA A 67 -1.20 8.36 -8.94
C ALA A 67 0.29 8.72 -8.75
N MET A 68 1.02 8.02 -7.87
CA MET A 68 2.47 8.18 -7.73
C MET A 68 3.20 7.91 -9.06
N PHE A 69 2.90 6.79 -9.70
CA PHE A 69 3.52 6.41 -10.98
C PHE A 69 3.10 7.32 -12.15
N SER A 70 1.95 7.98 -12.03
CA SER A 70 1.44 8.91 -13.05
C SER A 70 1.87 10.36 -12.83
N GLY A 71 2.62 10.66 -11.77
CA GLY A 71 3.06 12.02 -11.42
C GLY A 71 1.97 12.89 -10.77
N GLU A 72 0.88 12.29 -10.31
CA GLU A 72 -0.26 12.98 -9.68
C GLU A 72 -0.09 13.00 -8.15
N ALA A 73 0.92 13.73 -7.68
CA ALA A 73 1.33 13.71 -6.28
C ALA A 73 0.21 14.06 -5.27
N ALA A 74 -0.64 15.04 -5.58
CA ALA A 74 -1.75 15.43 -4.70
C ALA A 74 -2.78 14.29 -4.58
N THR A 75 -3.22 13.75 -5.72
CA THR A 75 -4.12 12.59 -5.79
C THR A 75 -3.58 11.39 -5.03
N ALA A 76 -2.27 11.14 -5.12
CA ALA A 76 -1.61 10.04 -4.42
C ALA A 76 -1.73 10.19 -2.90
N VAL A 77 -1.49 11.40 -2.38
CA VAL A 77 -1.61 11.68 -0.95
C VAL A 77 -3.05 11.58 -0.48
N ASP A 78 -4.00 12.14 -1.23
CA ASP A 78 -5.43 12.10 -0.89
C ASP A 78 -5.95 10.65 -0.83
N CYS A 79 -5.63 9.84 -1.85
CA CYS A 79 -6.01 8.42 -1.87
C CYS A 79 -5.39 7.65 -0.69
N ALA A 80 -4.13 7.93 -0.36
CA ALA A 80 -3.45 7.26 0.75
C ALA A 80 -4.03 7.65 2.11
N GLN A 81 -4.40 8.93 2.29
CA GLN A 81 -5.06 9.41 3.52
C GLN A 81 -6.43 8.76 3.70
N GLN A 82 -7.24 8.72 2.65
CA GLN A 82 -8.53 8.02 2.67
C GLN A 82 -8.36 6.54 3.05
N ALA A 83 -7.35 5.85 2.50
CA ALA A 83 -7.06 4.47 2.87
C ALA A 83 -6.71 4.32 4.37
N VAL A 84 -5.95 5.25 4.96
CA VAL A 84 -5.65 5.27 6.40
C VAL A 84 -6.93 5.45 7.21
N GLU A 85 -7.81 6.37 6.82
CA GLU A 85 -9.09 6.62 7.49
C GLU A 85 -9.99 5.38 7.46
N SER A 86 -10.17 4.78 6.28
CA SER A 86 -10.95 3.54 6.13
C SER A 86 -10.34 2.36 6.92
N ALA A 87 -9.01 2.26 6.98
CA ALA A 87 -8.34 1.19 7.72
C ALA A 87 -8.51 1.33 9.25
N ARG A 88 -8.61 2.56 9.76
CA ARG A 88 -8.94 2.82 11.17
C ARG A 88 -10.36 2.36 11.49
N ALA A 89 -11.32 2.64 10.62
CA ALA A 89 -12.71 2.20 10.78
C ALA A 89 -12.86 0.67 10.75
N GLY A 90 -12.06 -0.03 9.95
CA GLY A 90 -12.14 -1.49 9.77
C GLY A 90 -11.38 -2.36 10.80
N GLY A 91 -10.66 -1.76 11.77
CA GLY A 91 -10.06 -2.48 12.90
C GLY A 91 -8.87 -3.43 12.63
N SER A 92 -8.46 -3.63 11.36
CA SER A 92 -7.32 -4.50 11.03
C SER A 92 -5.99 -3.79 11.18
N ALA A 93 -5.20 -4.17 12.18
CA ALA A 93 -3.86 -3.62 12.42
C ALA A 93 -2.94 -3.76 11.19
N ARG A 94 -3.07 -4.85 10.41
CA ARG A 94 -2.31 -5.04 9.17
C ARG A 94 -2.72 -4.04 8.10
N HIS A 95 -4.01 -3.75 7.95
CA HIS A 95 -4.49 -2.76 7.00
C HIS A 95 -4.09 -1.34 7.41
N GLN A 96 -4.13 -1.02 8.71
CA GLN A 96 -3.68 0.28 9.21
C GLN A 96 -2.21 0.53 8.86
N VAL A 97 -1.33 -0.40 9.21
CA VAL A 97 0.11 -0.26 8.96
C VAL A 97 0.44 -0.28 7.47
N LYS A 98 -0.23 -1.10 6.65
CA LYS A 98 -0.03 -1.06 5.19
C LYS A 98 -0.49 0.28 4.61
N SER A 99 -1.56 0.88 5.12
CA SER A 99 -2.02 2.20 4.68
C SER A 99 -1.05 3.30 5.07
N GLU A 100 -0.44 3.24 6.25
CA GLU A 100 0.63 4.15 6.68
C GLU A 100 1.88 4.03 5.79
N VAL A 101 2.26 2.81 5.39
CA VAL A 101 3.37 2.59 4.45
C VAL A 101 3.09 3.26 3.10
N VAL A 102 1.86 3.11 2.58
CA VAL A 102 1.44 3.76 1.32
C VAL A 102 1.42 5.28 1.47
N LEU A 103 0.95 5.80 2.61
CA LEU A 103 0.96 7.23 2.90
C LEU A 103 2.38 7.80 2.97
N ALA A 104 3.33 7.11 3.62
CA ALA A 104 4.72 7.53 3.66
C ALA A 104 5.33 7.60 2.24
N ALA A 105 5.03 6.62 1.39
CA ALA A 105 5.47 6.61 0.00
C ALA A 105 4.83 7.75 -0.82
N ALA A 106 3.52 7.99 -0.66
CA ALA A 106 2.82 9.08 -1.33
C ALA A 106 3.38 10.45 -0.92
N LEU A 107 3.58 10.68 0.37
CA LEU A 107 4.21 11.91 0.89
C LEU A 107 5.63 12.10 0.35
N CYS A 108 6.41 11.02 0.27
CA CYS A 108 7.74 11.04 -0.34
C CYS A 108 7.66 11.46 -1.82
N SER A 109 6.77 10.85 -2.60
CA SER A 109 6.59 11.18 -4.02
C SER A 109 6.13 12.63 -4.24
N ALA A 110 5.41 13.20 -3.27
CA ALA A 110 4.96 14.58 -3.27
C ALA A 110 6.02 15.58 -2.76
N GLY A 111 7.23 15.12 -2.42
CA GLY A 111 8.30 15.97 -1.89
C GLY A 111 8.11 16.40 -0.42
N ALA A 112 7.10 15.87 0.27
CA ALA A 112 6.84 16.14 1.68
C ALA A 112 7.73 15.26 2.60
N ALA A 113 9.05 15.37 2.42
CA ALA A 113 10.02 14.44 2.99
C ALA A 113 10.00 14.37 4.53
N GLU A 114 9.79 15.48 5.22
CA GLU A 114 9.67 15.50 6.69
C GLU A 114 8.49 14.64 7.17
N ARG A 115 7.28 14.92 6.66
CA ARG A 115 6.09 14.13 6.99
C ARG A 115 6.21 12.67 6.58
N ALA A 116 6.86 12.39 5.45
CA ALA A 116 7.13 11.03 5.01
C ALA A 116 8.03 10.27 6.00
N ARG A 117 9.05 10.93 6.56
CA ARG A 117 9.93 10.35 7.59
C ARG A 117 9.18 10.05 8.87
N ASP A 118 8.33 10.97 9.35
CA ASP A 118 7.59 10.79 10.59
C ASP A 118 6.66 9.58 10.50
N VAL A 119 5.81 9.55 9.47
CA VAL A 119 4.90 8.43 9.20
C VAL A 119 5.68 7.13 8.98
N GLY A 120 6.76 7.18 8.20
CA GLY A 120 7.59 6.01 7.90
C GLY A 120 8.29 5.44 9.13
N ALA A 121 8.79 6.30 10.03
CA ALA A 121 9.48 5.89 11.25
C ALA A 121 8.52 5.21 12.23
N GLU A 122 7.32 5.77 12.44
CA GLU A 122 6.29 5.17 13.28
C GLU A 122 5.84 3.80 12.71
N ALA A 123 5.56 3.74 11.42
CA ALA A 123 5.20 2.49 10.74
C ALA A 123 6.32 1.45 10.83
N LEU A 124 7.60 1.87 10.80
CA LEU A 124 8.74 0.95 10.90
C LEU A 124 8.77 0.27 12.28
N VAL A 125 8.51 1.02 13.35
CA VAL A 125 8.40 0.47 14.71
C VAL A 125 7.24 -0.53 14.78
N THR A 126 6.06 -0.13 14.29
CA THR A 126 4.85 -0.95 14.35
C THR A 126 4.98 -2.24 13.54
N THR A 127 5.54 -2.18 12.33
CA THR A 127 5.82 -3.39 11.51
C THR A 127 6.79 -4.35 12.21
N GLY A 128 7.75 -3.83 12.99
CA GLY A 128 8.62 -4.65 13.82
C GLY A 128 7.87 -5.38 14.93
N ARG A 129 7.06 -4.65 15.68
CA ARG A 129 6.24 -5.20 16.76
C ARG A 129 5.28 -6.29 16.28
N LEU A 130 4.72 -6.12 15.08
CA LEU A 130 3.74 -7.04 14.50
C LEU A 130 4.37 -8.15 13.63
N GLY A 131 5.70 -8.17 13.47
CA GLY A 131 6.38 -9.17 12.63
C GLY A 131 6.03 -9.07 11.13
N LEU A 132 5.65 -7.88 10.64
CA LEU A 132 5.26 -7.64 9.24
C LEU A 132 6.50 -7.43 8.36
N ILE A 133 7.29 -8.49 8.19
CA ILE A 133 8.64 -8.44 7.59
C ILE A 133 8.69 -7.75 6.22
N PRO A 134 7.81 -8.03 5.24
CA PRO A 134 7.89 -7.36 3.94
C PRO A 134 7.63 -5.85 4.01
N LEU A 135 6.75 -5.41 4.92
CA LEU A 135 6.45 -3.99 5.11
C LEU A 135 7.58 -3.28 5.84
N ARG A 136 8.18 -3.96 6.83
CA ARG A 136 9.36 -3.45 7.54
C ARG A 136 10.55 -3.26 6.59
N TRP A 137 10.75 -4.18 5.66
CA TRP A 137 11.74 -4.04 4.59
C TRP A 137 11.49 -2.79 3.73
N ALA A 138 10.25 -2.62 3.26
CA ALA A 138 9.90 -1.52 2.36
C ALA A 138 10.11 -0.14 3.02
N LEU A 139 9.73 -0.02 4.29
CA LEU A 139 9.94 1.18 5.08
C LEU A 139 11.43 1.46 5.33
N ALA A 140 12.24 0.43 5.58
CA ALA A 140 13.68 0.59 5.74
C ALA A 140 14.32 1.13 4.46
N CYS A 141 13.93 0.63 3.28
CA CYS A 141 14.38 1.17 1.98
C CYS A 141 13.95 2.62 1.81
N LEU A 142 12.66 2.92 1.99
CA LEU A 142 12.13 4.29 1.87
C LEU A 142 12.89 5.28 2.76
N LEU A 143 13.11 4.92 4.04
CA LEU A 143 13.79 5.76 5.03
C LEU A 143 15.29 5.93 4.77
N ILE A 144 15.93 4.97 4.10
CA ILE A 144 17.31 5.14 3.61
C ILE A 144 17.33 6.19 2.50
N ASP A 145 16.42 6.08 1.54
CA ASP A 145 16.39 6.93 0.34
C ASP A 145 16.05 8.38 0.67
N ILE A 146 15.10 8.62 1.58
CA ILE A 146 14.71 9.98 2.00
C ILE A 146 15.55 10.53 3.16
N GLY A 147 16.46 9.73 3.72
CA GLY A 147 17.33 10.09 4.85
C GLY A 147 16.58 10.27 6.18
N SER A 148 16.41 9.19 6.94
CA SER A 148 15.81 9.25 8.29
C SER A 148 16.61 10.09 9.28
N VAL A 149 15.90 10.78 10.18
CA VAL A 149 16.48 11.49 11.34
C VAL A 149 16.36 10.70 12.65
N THR A 150 15.42 9.76 12.71
CA THR A 150 15.13 8.95 13.90
C THR A 150 16.02 7.72 13.99
N PHE A 151 16.39 7.14 12.85
CA PHE A 151 17.23 5.96 12.75
C PHE A 151 18.50 6.29 11.98
N SER A 152 19.64 5.77 12.43
CA SER A 152 20.87 5.87 11.64
C SER A 152 20.74 5.05 10.35
N THR A 153 21.40 5.50 9.28
CA THR A 153 21.46 4.76 8.00
C THR A 153 21.98 3.33 8.17
N ARG A 154 22.91 3.12 9.11
CA ARG A 154 23.42 1.78 9.44
C ARG A 154 22.33 0.87 9.99
N GLN A 155 21.57 1.33 10.98
CA GLN A 155 20.46 0.55 11.56
C GLN A 155 19.41 0.20 10.50
N LEU A 156 19.08 1.14 9.61
CA LEU A 156 18.11 0.88 8.54
C LEU A 156 18.62 -0.17 7.54
N ARG A 157 19.90 -0.13 7.17
CA ARG A 157 20.51 -1.15 6.30
C ARG A 157 20.50 -2.53 6.96
N GLU A 158 20.84 -2.61 8.25
CA GLU A 158 20.78 -3.86 9.02
C GLU A 158 19.34 -4.41 9.04
N ILE A 159 18.33 -3.57 9.29
CA ILE A 159 16.92 -3.98 9.25
C ILE A 159 16.53 -4.48 7.86
N ARG A 160 16.87 -3.74 6.80
CA ARG A 160 16.59 -4.10 5.41
C ARG A 160 17.19 -5.47 5.08
N ASP A 161 18.46 -5.68 5.42
CA ASP A 161 19.18 -6.90 5.04
C ASP A 161 18.64 -8.13 5.79
N ILE A 162 18.34 -7.99 7.10
CA ILE A 162 17.69 -9.04 7.89
C ILE A 162 16.32 -9.40 7.31
N CYS A 163 15.50 -8.40 6.97
CA CYS A 163 14.17 -8.66 6.41
C CYS A 163 14.27 -9.33 5.03
N ALA A 164 15.22 -8.90 4.18
CA ALA A 164 15.44 -9.50 2.88
C ALA A 164 15.83 -10.99 3.00
N ASP A 165 16.72 -11.33 3.93
CA ASP A 165 17.13 -12.71 4.18
C ASP A 165 15.98 -13.59 4.68
N GLN A 166 15.13 -13.06 5.56
CA GLN A 166 13.95 -13.79 6.04
C GLN A 166 12.97 -14.06 4.90
N VAL A 167 12.72 -13.10 4.01
CA VAL A 167 11.83 -13.31 2.87
C VAL A 167 12.43 -14.31 1.87
N ARG A 168 13.74 -14.27 1.62
CA ARG A 168 14.44 -15.28 0.79
C ARG A 168 14.29 -16.68 1.35
N ARG A 169 14.46 -16.87 2.66
CA ARG A 169 14.30 -18.17 3.34
C ARG A 169 12.86 -18.70 3.25
N ALA A 170 11.87 -17.80 3.17
CA ALA A 170 10.47 -18.15 2.98
C ALA A 170 10.10 -18.44 1.50
N GLY A 171 11.08 -18.47 0.58
CA GLY A 171 10.88 -18.76 -0.84
C GLY A 171 10.61 -17.53 -1.72
N GLY A 172 10.69 -16.32 -1.18
CA GLY A 172 10.55 -15.09 -1.96
C GLY A 172 11.81 -14.76 -2.76
N THR A 173 11.66 -14.29 -4.00
CA THR A 173 12.78 -13.77 -4.80
C THR A 173 12.81 -12.25 -4.74
N TRP A 174 13.96 -11.69 -4.38
CA TRP A 174 14.19 -10.23 -4.37
C TRP A 174 15.40 -9.92 -5.26
N ARG A 175 15.25 -8.97 -6.18
CA ARG A 175 16.40 -8.38 -6.88
C ARG A 175 17.06 -7.38 -5.93
N PRO A 176 18.36 -7.49 -5.63
CA PRO A 176 19.06 -6.42 -4.94
C PRO A 176 19.04 -5.15 -5.81
N ALA A 177 18.87 -4.01 -5.17
CA ALA A 177 19.09 -2.69 -5.77
C ALA A 177 20.59 -2.41 -5.89
#